data_AF-A0A9E2UYK7-F1
#
_entry.id   AF-A0A9E2UYK7-F1
#
_cell.length_a   1.000
_cell.length_b   1.000
_cell.length_c   1.000
_cell.angle_alpha   90.00
_cell.angle_beta   90.00
_cell.angle_gamma   90.00
#
_symmetry.space_group_name_H-M   'P 1'
#
loop_
_entity.id
_entity.type
_entity.pdbx_description
1 polymer ?
#
loop_
_entity_poly.entity_id
_entity_poly.type
_entity_poly.pdbx_seq_one_letter_code
_entity_poly.pdbx_strand_id
1 'polypeptide(L)'
;MARIAILTCSNCTQDSNCASVVCLADMRKRRGFFQAYPQDEPLDLIGIINCAGCPTLAAPEKILKRVRAVAEFHLDALHLSFCMVTLCPFIKSYTALIKREFPGINIVMGTHQPADRDRFMQGVKELLCQTLAAPQTMNDLIRGTLKIPQE
;
A
#
# COMPACT_ATOMS: atom_id res chain seq x y z
N MET A 1 -8.69 23.39 2.19
CA MET A 1 -8.04 22.49 1.22
C MET A 1 -6.99 21.66 1.92
N ALA A 2 -7.27 20.37 2.13
CA ALA A 2 -6.30 19.45 2.72
C ALA A 2 -5.35 18.91 1.63
N ARG A 3 -4.06 18.88 1.92
CA ARG A 3 -3.00 18.27 1.11
C ARG A 3 -2.68 16.90 1.69
N ILE A 4 -2.92 15.86 0.91
CA ILE A 4 -2.76 14.48 1.34
C ILE A 4 -1.78 13.71 0.47
N ALA A 5 -1.22 12.67 1.06
CA ALA A 5 -0.42 11.69 0.36
C ALA A 5 -0.85 10.29 0.79
N ILE A 6 -0.64 9.32 -0.10
CA ILE A 6 -0.93 7.91 0.16
C ILE A 6 0.37 7.13 0.21
N LEU A 7 0.59 6.40 1.29
CA LEU A 7 1.69 5.45 1.46
C LEU A 7 1.18 4.01 1.28
N THR A 8 1.66 3.36 0.23
CA THR A 8 1.24 2.03 -0.23
C THR A 8 2.21 0.93 0.18
N CYS A 9 1.75 -0.32 0.26
CA CYS A 9 2.64 -1.46 0.50
C CYS A 9 3.43 -1.79 -0.78
N SER A 10 4.77 -1.79 -0.70
CA SER A 10 5.64 -2.15 -1.83
C SER A 10 5.30 -3.53 -2.39
N ASN A 11 5.09 -4.54 -1.53
CA ASN A 11 4.80 -5.90 -2.01
C ASN A 11 3.49 -5.96 -2.79
N CYS A 12 2.44 -5.27 -2.32
CA CYS A 12 1.19 -5.24 -3.09
C CYS A 12 1.36 -4.51 -4.43
N THR A 13 2.09 -3.39 -4.46
CA THR A 13 2.26 -2.63 -5.70
C THR A 13 3.21 -3.30 -6.69
N GLN A 14 4.27 -3.94 -6.22
CA GLN A 14 5.36 -4.47 -7.06
C GLN A 14 5.22 -5.98 -7.32
N ASP A 15 4.79 -6.76 -6.33
CA ASP A 15 4.70 -8.22 -6.46
C ASP A 15 3.29 -8.65 -6.91
N SER A 16 2.24 -7.93 -6.48
CA SER A 16 0.85 -8.25 -6.86
C SER A 16 0.24 -7.30 -7.88
N ASN A 17 1.05 -6.47 -8.56
CA ASN A 17 0.62 -5.52 -9.60
C ASN A 17 -0.51 -4.57 -9.18
N CYS A 18 -0.59 -4.19 -7.91
CA CYS A 18 -1.61 -3.24 -7.45
C CYS A 18 -1.31 -1.83 -7.96
N ALA A 19 -2.14 -1.32 -8.86
CA ALA A 19 -2.05 0.04 -9.39
C ALA A 19 -2.73 1.12 -8.52
N SER A 20 -3.07 0.81 -7.25
CA SER A 20 -3.73 1.73 -6.31
C SER A 20 -5.08 2.29 -6.77
N VAL A 21 -5.74 1.65 -7.75
CA VAL A 21 -6.97 2.13 -8.39
C VAL A 21 -8.09 2.33 -7.37
N VAL A 22 -8.27 1.39 -6.43
CA VAL A 22 -9.32 1.48 -5.41
C VAL A 22 -9.03 2.58 -4.39
N CYS A 23 -7.77 2.75 -3.97
CA CYS A 23 -7.36 3.85 -3.10
C CYS A 23 -7.73 5.21 -3.72
N LEU A 24 -7.42 5.39 -5.01
CA LEU A 24 -7.72 6.62 -5.74
C LEU A 24 -9.21 6.80 -6.02
N ALA A 25 -9.93 5.72 -6.33
CA ALA A 25 -11.37 5.75 -6.55
C ALA A 25 -12.10 6.22 -5.28
N ASP A 26 -11.75 5.68 -4.11
CA ASP A 26 -12.37 6.05 -2.84
C ASP A 26 -11.96 7.45 -2.38
N MET A 27 -10.73 7.89 -2.66
CA MET A 27 -10.32 9.29 -2.43
C MET A 27 -11.19 10.27 -3.23
N ARG A 28 -11.37 10.01 -4.53
CA ARG A 28 -12.19 10.85 -5.41
C ARG A 28 -13.66 10.87 -5.01
N LYS A 29 -14.18 9.73 -4.55
CA LYS A 29 -15.57 9.57 -4.10
C LYS A 29 -15.78 9.93 -2.63
N ARG A 30 -14.72 10.31 -1.89
CA ARG A 30 -14.72 10.53 -0.43
C ARG A 30 -15.34 9.35 0.34
N ARG A 31 -14.93 8.13 0.00
CA ARG A 31 -15.38 6.88 0.65
C ARG A 31 -14.30 6.32 1.57
N GLY A 32 -14.69 5.34 2.39
CA GLY A 32 -13.79 4.72 3.35
C GLY A 32 -13.21 5.76 4.31
N PHE A 33 -11.88 5.81 4.41
CA PHE A 33 -11.18 6.72 5.31
C PHE A 33 -11.11 8.17 4.79
N PHE A 34 -11.57 8.41 3.57
CA PHE A 34 -11.67 9.77 3.01
C PHE A 34 -13.00 10.47 3.34
N GLN A 35 -13.93 9.80 4.03
CA GLN A 35 -15.18 10.42 4.49
C GLN A 35 -14.96 11.55 5.52
N ALA A 36 -13.79 11.57 6.17
CA ALA A 36 -13.41 12.62 7.11
C ALA A 36 -13.15 13.98 6.43
N TYR A 37 -12.99 14.01 5.11
CA TYR A 37 -12.81 15.25 4.35
C TYR A 37 -14.16 15.75 3.81
N PRO A 38 -14.47 17.04 3.93
CA PRO A 38 -15.68 17.62 3.35
C PRO A 38 -15.77 17.38 1.83
N GLN A 39 -16.98 17.19 1.34
CA GLN A 39 -17.27 16.96 -0.08
C GLN A 39 -17.19 18.26 -0.90
N ASP A 40 -17.52 19.37 -0.26
CA ASP A 40 -17.55 20.72 -0.79
C ASP A 40 -16.17 21.40 -0.77
N GLU A 41 -15.17 20.77 -0.14
CA GLU A 41 -13.79 21.25 -0.15
C GLU A 41 -12.88 20.46 -1.11
N PRO A 42 -11.93 21.13 -1.79
CA PRO A 42 -10.90 20.46 -2.56
C PRO A 42 -9.98 19.63 -1.65
N LEU A 43 -9.62 18.45 -2.13
CA LEU A 43 -8.63 17.55 -1.53
C LEU A 43 -7.53 17.34 -2.55
N ASP A 44 -6.34 17.80 -2.21
CA ASP A 44 -5.18 17.78 -3.08
C ASP A 44 -4.33 16.54 -2.80
N LEU A 45 -4.22 15.65 -3.79
CA LEU A 45 -3.33 14.49 -3.70
C LEU A 45 -1.95 14.89 -4.20
N ILE A 46 -1.06 15.19 -3.26
CA ILE A 46 0.28 15.72 -3.58
C ILE A 46 1.32 14.62 -3.81
N GLY A 47 1.00 13.38 -3.47
CA GLY A 47 1.91 12.26 -3.69
C GLY A 47 1.33 10.88 -3.40
N ILE A 48 1.80 9.90 -4.16
CA ILE A 48 1.64 8.48 -3.86
C ILE A 48 3.03 7.88 -3.77
N ILE A 49 3.36 7.29 -2.62
CA ILE A 49 4.65 6.68 -2.36
C ILE A 49 4.46 5.24 -1.91
N ASN A 50 5.46 4.40 -2.12
CA ASN A 50 5.49 3.03 -1.62
C ASN A 50 6.34 2.96 -0.35
N CYS A 51 5.99 2.06 0.57
CA CYS A 51 6.85 1.72 1.69
C CYS A 51 8.19 1.21 1.16
N ALA A 52 9.25 1.29 1.94
CA ALA A 52 10.57 0.87 1.47
C ALA A 52 10.75 -0.68 1.45
N GLY A 53 9.66 -1.45 1.47
CA GLY A 53 9.66 -2.90 1.68
C GLY A 53 9.94 -3.29 3.14
N CYS A 54 9.86 -4.58 3.44
CA CYS A 54 10.12 -5.12 4.79
C CYS A 54 11.49 -4.62 5.35
N PRO A 55 11.56 -4.20 6.62
CA PRO A 55 12.79 -3.70 7.25
C PRO A 55 13.67 -4.80 7.86
N THR A 56 13.39 -6.08 7.57
CA THR A 56 14.14 -7.24 8.11
C THR A 56 14.27 -7.18 9.64
N LEU A 57 13.21 -6.76 10.34
CA LEU A 57 13.15 -6.50 11.80
C LEU A 57 14.14 -5.43 12.33
N ALA A 58 15.18 -5.07 11.59
CA ALA A 58 16.32 -4.32 12.09
C ALA A 58 16.31 -2.82 11.74
N ALA A 59 15.64 -2.43 10.66
CA ALA A 59 15.75 -1.07 10.12
C ALA A 59 14.40 -0.40 9.83
N PRO A 60 13.47 -0.29 10.80
CA PRO A 60 12.17 0.34 10.56
C PRO A 60 12.28 1.82 10.12
N GLU A 61 13.37 2.50 10.46
CA GLU A 61 13.68 3.90 10.10
C GLU A 61 13.77 4.12 8.58
N LYS A 62 13.98 3.07 7.78
CA LYS A 62 14.00 3.16 6.31
C LYS A 62 12.72 3.78 5.74
N ILE A 63 11.59 3.68 6.46
CA ILE A 63 10.32 4.29 6.05
C ILE A 63 10.42 5.82 5.95
N LEU A 64 11.25 6.44 6.78
CA LEU A 64 11.39 7.89 6.86
C LEU A 64 11.94 8.48 5.55
N LYS A 65 12.81 7.73 4.84
CA LYS A 65 13.32 8.14 3.51
C LYS A 65 12.19 8.30 2.49
N ARG A 66 11.12 7.50 2.61
CA ARG A 66 9.94 7.58 1.72
C ARG A 66 9.01 8.70 2.14
N VAL A 67 8.73 8.82 3.44
CA VAL A 67 7.81 9.84 3.98
C VAL A 67 8.36 11.25 3.80
N ARG A 68 9.68 11.45 3.96
CA ARG A 68 10.33 12.74 3.75
C ARG A 68 10.03 13.33 2.36
N ALA A 69 10.00 12.50 1.33
CA ALA A 69 9.75 12.92 -0.05
C ALA A 69 8.37 13.55 -0.28
N VAL A 70 7.39 13.32 0.61
CA VAL A 70 6.08 14.00 0.57
C VAL A 70 5.91 15.01 1.71
N ALA A 71 6.54 14.77 2.85
CA ALA A 71 6.48 15.66 4.02
C ALA A 71 7.06 17.05 3.73
N GLU A 72 8.08 17.15 2.87
CA GLU A 72 8.71 18.42 2.49
C GLU A 72 7.81 19.32 1.63
N PHE A 73 6.66 18.84 1.18
CA PHE A 73 5.73 19.57 0.29
C PHE A 73 4.43 20.01 0.99
N HIS A 74 4.53 20.41 2.26
CA HIS A 74 3.41 20.85 3.10
C HIS A 74 2.28 19.81 3.15
N LEU A 75 2.61 18.62 3.65
CA LEU A 75 1.66 17.53 3.80
C LEU A 75 0.83 17.69 5.08
N ASP A 76 -0.50 17.72 4.96
CA ASP A 76 -1.40 17.80 6.12
C ASP A 76 -1.71 16.40 6.68
N ALA A 77 -1.97 15.43 5.80
CA ALA A 77 -2.28 14.07 6.21
C ALA A 77 -1.65 12.98 5.33
N LEU A 78 -1.07 11.98 5.99
CA LEU A 78 -0.54 10.78 5.34
C LEU A 78 -1.48 9.61 5.55
N HIS A 79 -2.11 9.15 4.47
CA HIS A 79 -2.92 7.95 4.47
C HIS A 79 -2.04 6.71 4.31
N LEU A 80 -2.11 5.82 5.29
CA LEU A 80 -1.56 4.46 5.16
C LEU A 80 -2.59 3.60 4.45
N SER A 81 -2.22 3.06 3.29
CA SER A 81 -3.10 2.21 2.48
C SER A 81 -3.67 1.04 3.27
N PHE A 82 -4.86 0.56 2.87
CA PHE A 82 -5.51 -0.56 3.54
C PHE A 82 -4.61 -1.80 3.61
N CYS A 83 -3.87 -2.10 2.54
CA CYS A 83 -2.95 -3.22 2.54
C CYS A 83 -1.80 -3.06 3.55
N MET A 84 -1.30 -1.85 3.81
CA MET A 84 -0.34 -1.63 4.89
C MET A 84 -0.95 -1.86 6.25
N VAL A 85 -2.14 -1.32 6.50
CA VAL A 85 -2.83 -1.46 7.80
C VAL A 85 -3.12 -2.93 8.10
N THR A 86 -3.50 -3.70 7.09
CA THR A 86 -3.91 -5.10 7.25
C THR A 86 -2.75 -6.09 7.24
N LEU A 87 -1.75 -5.88 6.36
CA LEU A 87 -0.72 -6.89 6.08
C LEU A 87 0.64 -6.57 6.72
N CYS A 88 0.92 -5.31 7.06
CA CYS A 88 2.26 -4.93 7.49
C CYS A 88 2.49 -5.28 8.97
N PRO A 89 3.44 -6.16 9.30
CA PRO A 89 3.75 -6.46 10.70
C PRO A 89 4.44 -5.29 11.41
N PHE A 90 4.98 -4.32 10.68
CA PHE A 90 5.72 -3.16 11.20
C PHE A 90 4.90 -1.89 11.30
N ILE A 91 3.58 -1.97 11.09
CA ILE A 91 2.73 -0.77 11.02
C ILE A 91 2.83 0.09 12.28
N LYS A 92 2.88 -0.53 13.46
CA LYS A 92 3.04 0.18 14.75
C LYS A 92 4.37 0.93 14.81
N SER A 93 5.48 0.25 14.49
CA SER A 93 6.82 0.87 14.46
C SER A 93 6.90 2.01 13.45
N TYR A 94 6.33 1.84 12.25
CA TYR A 94 6.29 2.90 11.24
C TYR A 94 5.49 4.10 11.71
N THR A 95 4.28 3.90 12.22
CA THR A 95 3.45 5.01 12.70
C THR A 95 4.11 5.76 13.86
N ALA A 96 4.76 5.06 14.79
CA ALA A 96 5.49 5.69 15.90
C ALA A 96 6.67 6.54 15.40
N LEU A 97 7.47 6.01 14.47
CA LEU A 97 8.59 6.74 13.86
C LEU A 97 8.11 7.98 13.10
N ILE A 98 7.08 7.83 12.26
CA ILE A 98 6.54 8.94 11.46
C ILE A 98 5.98 10.03 12.38
N LYS A 99 5.23 9.68 13.42
CA LYS A 99 4.70 10.65 14.39
C LYS A 99 5.82 11.42 15.12
N ARG A 100 6.91 10.72 15.47
CA ARG A 100 8.05 11.32 16.15
C ARG A 100 8.78 12.32 15.25
N GLU A 101 9.06 11.94 14.00
CA GLU A 101 9.84 12.76 13.07
C GLU A 101 9.02 13.87 12.38
N PHE A 102 7.70 13.66 12.24
CA PHE A 102 6.80 14.58 11.54
C PHE A 102 5.52 14.84 12.37
N PRO A 103 5.62 15.47 13.55
CA PRO A 103 4.50 15.63 14.48
C PRO A 103 3.34 16.46 13.93
N GLY A 104 3.58 17.30 12.92
CA GLY A 104 2.55 18.10 12.25
C GLY A 104 1.72 17.34 11.20
N ILE A 105 2.10 16.10 10.85
CA ILE A 105 1.41 15.31 9.83
C ILE A 105 0.39 14.40 10.50
N ASN A 106 -0.89 14.54 10.13
CA ASN A 106 -1.93 13.63 10.59
C ASN A 106 -1.79 12.26 9.91
N ILE A 107 -1.64 11.18 10.70
CA ILE A 107 -1.56 9.83 10.16
C ILE A 107 -2.95 9.21 10.14
N VAL A 108 -3.44 8.88 8.94
CA VAL A 108 -4.73 8.21 8.76
C VAL A 108 -4.51 6.73 8.46
N MET A 109 -5.09 5.86 9.30
CA MET A 109 -4.94 4.41 9.22
C MET A 109 -5.92 3.78 8.23
N GLY A 110 -5.78 4.11 6.95
CA GLY A 110 -6.57 3.48 5.89
C GLY A 110 -6.76 4.36 4.67
N THR A 111 -7.33 3.76 3.63
CA THR A 111 -7.70 4.44 2.36
C THR A 111 -9.10 4.02 1.95
N HIS A 112 -9.22 2.93 1.20
CA HIS A 112 -10.51 2.39 0.80
C HIS A 112 -11.19 1.60 1.91
N GLN A 113 -12.48 1.31 1.72
CA GLN A 113 -13.27 0.53 2.67
C GLN A 113 -12.59 -0.81 2.98
N PRO A 114 -12.49 -1.21 4.27
CA PRO A 114 -11.94 -2.49 4.66
C PRO A 114 -12.71 -3.65 4.04
N ALA A 115 -12.02 -4.54 3.34
CA ALA A 115 -12.52 -5.87 3.07
C ALA A 115 -12.43 -6.73 4.34
N ASP A 116 -13.14 -7.86 4.33
CA ASP A 116 -12.90 -8.90 5.35
C ASP A 116 -11.40 -9.25 5.40
N ARG A 117 -10.83 -9.16 6.60
CA ARG A 117 -9.38 -9.24 6.80
C ARG A 117 -8.83 -10.60 6.37
N ASP A 118 -9.46 -11.67 6.80
CA ASP A 118 -8.96 -13.03 6.59
C ASP A 118 -9.06 -13.41 5.12
N ARG A 119 -10.19 -13.06 4.49
CA ARG A 119 -10.35 -13.20 3.04
C ARG A 119 -9.33 -12.38 2.25
N PHE A 120 -9.04 -11.16 2.68
CA PHE A 120 -8.03 -10.33 2.02
C PHE A 120 -6.62 -10.93 2.16
N MET A 121 -6.25 -11.40 3.36
CA MET A 121 -4.97 -12.07 3.59
C MET A 121 -4.84 -13.36 2.78
N GLN A 122 -5.90 -14.16 2.70
CA GLN A 122 -5.94 -15.38 1.88
C GLN A 122 -5.79 -15.05 0.39
N GLY A 123 -6.48 -14.01 -0.10
CA GLY A 123 -6.34 -13.55 -1.48
C GLY A 123 -4.93 -13.07 -1.81
N VAL A 124 -4.31 -12.29 -0.92
CA VAL A 124 -2.92 -11.83 -1.11
C VAL A 124 -1.94 -13.00 -1.10
N LYS A 125 -2.13 -14.00 -0.22
CA LYS A 125 -1.33 -15.22 -0.23
C LYS A 125 -1.38 -15.91 -1.59
N GLU A 126 -2.57 -16.06 -2.16
CA GLU A 126 -2.75 -16.70 -3.47
C GLU A 126 -2.14 -15.86 -4.60
N LEU A 127 -2.21 -14.53 -4.53
CA LEU A 127 -1.55 -13.66 -5.53
C LEU A 127 -0.03 -13.80 -5.53
N LEU A 128 0.58 -13.94 -4.35
CA LEU A 128 2.04 -14.08 -4.20
C LEU A 128 2.53 -15.50 -4.45
N CYS A 129 1.73 -16.49 -4.05
CA CYS A 129 2.04 -17.91 -4.14
C CYS A 129 0.86 -18.64 -4.78
N GLN A 130 0.74 -18.52 -6.11
CA GLN A 130 -0.38 -19.07 -6.86
C GLN A 130 -0.40 -20.61 -6.75
N THR A 131 -1.43 -21.14 -6.09
CA THR A 131 -1.66 -22.57 -5.91
C THR A 131 -2.75 -23.10 -6.84
N LEU A 132 -3.69 -22.25 -7.24
CA LEU A 132 -4.80 -22.61 -8.15
C LEU A 132 -4.38 -22.59 -9.63
N ALA A 133 -3.44 -21.71 -9.98
CA ALA A 133 -2.94 -21.55 -11.34
C ALA A 133 -1.44 -21.26 -11.31
N ALA A 134 -0.62 -22.23 -10.90
CA ALA A 134 0.82 -22.07 -10.75
C ALA A 134 1.47 -21.52 -12.05
N PRO A 135 2.19 -20.37 -11.98
CA PRO A 135 2.94 -19.82 -13.09
C PRO A 135 3.97 -20.82 -13.59
N GLN A 136 4.04 -20.96 -14.90
CA GLN A 136 5.12 -21.71 -15.51
C GLN A 136 6.42 -20.91 -15.41
N THR A 137 7.52 -21.61 -15.21
CA THR A 137 8.84 -21.03 -14.95
C THR A 137 9.85 -21.49 -16.00
N MET A 138 11.04 -20.87 -16.01
CA MET A 138 12.16 -21.33 -16.85
C MET A 138 12.54 -22.79 -16.57
N ASN A 139 12.37 -23.27 -15.33
CA ASN A 139 12.65 -24.66 -14.98
C ASN A 139 11.71 -25.64 -15.68
N ASP A 140 10.45 -25.25 -15.92
CA ASP A 140 9.52 -26.08 -16.68
C ASP A 140 9.96 -26.24 -18.13
N LEU A 141 10.54 -25.17 -18.72
CA LEU A 141 11.14 -25.24 -20.04
C LEU A 141 12.38 -26.12 -20.06
N ILE A 142 13.32 -25.89 -19.13
CA ILE A 142 14.58 -26.66 -19.03
C ILE A 142 14.31 -28.16 -18.85
N ARG A 143 13.28 -28.51 -18.07
CA ARG A 143 12.90 -29.91 -17.80
C ARG A 143 11.96 -30.51 -18.84
N GLY A 144 11.54 -29.74 -19.86
CA GLY A 144 10.57 -30.20 -20.86
C GLY A 144 9.16 -30.45 -20.33
N THR A 145 8.80 -29.86 -19.18
CA THR A 145 7.47 -29.97 -18.56
C THR A 145 6.58 -28.75 -18.83
N LEU A 146 7.07 -27.77 -19.62
CA LEU A 146 6.31 -26.58 -20.00
C LEU A 146 5.11 -26.94 -20.87
N LYS A 147 3.93 -26.51 -20.46
CA LYS A 147 2.69 -26.53 -21.24
C LYS A 147 2.69 -25.35 -22.20
N ILE A 148 2.68 -25.63 -23.50
CA ILE A 148 2.56 -24.65 -24.57
C ILE A 148 1.16 -24.80 -25.18
N PRO A 149 0.42 -23.70 -25.45
CA PRO A 149 -0.86 -23.79 -26.17
C PRO A 149 -0.64 -24.52 -27.50
N GLN A 150 -1.52 -25.46 -27.83
CA GLN A 150 -1.57 -26.02 -29.19
C GLN A 150 -2.23 -24.96 -30.08
N GLU A 151 -1.60 -24.65 -31.22
CA GLU A 151 -2.14 -23.74 -32.24
C GLU A 151 -3.52 -24.17 -32.74
#